data_AF-J9BEX0-F1
#
_entry.id   AF-J9BEX0-F1
#
_cell.length_a   1.000
_cell.length_b   1.000
_cell.length_c   1.000
_cell.angle_alpha   90.00
_cell.angle_beta   90.00
_cell.angle_gamma   90.00
#
_symmetry.space_group_name_H-M   'P 1'
#
loop_
_entity.id
_entity.type
_entity.pdbx_description
1 polymer ?
#
loop_
_entity_poly.entity_id
_entity_poly.type
_entity_poly.pdbx_seq_one_letter_code
_entity_poly.pdbx_strand_id
1 'polypeptide(L)' 'MEFIVMEDLAYRYKCPCIMDIKMGRVTYDPSATKAKRLSEAIKYPEQETLGFRLTGYRV' A
#
# COMPACT_ATOMS: atom_id res chain seq x y z
N MET A 1 4.23 -4.61 -25.18
CA MET A 1 3.78 -3.88 -23.98
C MET A 1 2.61 -4.67 -23.43
N GLU A 2 2.74 -5.24 -22.24
CA GLU A 2 1.69 -6.06 -21.63
C GLU A 2 0.96 -5.23 -20.56
N PHE A 3 -0.36 -5.36 -20.53
CA PHE A 3 -1.23 -4.67 -19.58
C PHE A 3 -2.17 -5.66 -18.92
N ILE A 4 -2.55 -5.38 -17.69
CA ILE A 4 -3.59 -6.11 -16.98
C ILE A 4 -4.88 -5.31 -17.10
N VAL A 5 -5.93 -5.93 -17.67
CA VAL A 5 -7.27 -5.35 -17.70
C VAL A 5 -7.97 -5.67 -16.39
N MET A 6 -8.44 -4.64 -15.67
CA MET A 6 -9.12 -4.76 -14.38
C MET A 6 -10.42 -3.94 -14.38
N GLU A 7 -11.35 -4.30 -13.50
CA GLU A 7 -12.57 -3.53 -13.26
C GLU A 7 -12.26 -2.19 -12.56
N ASP A 8 -12.97 -1.13 -12.94
CA ASP A 8 -12.97 0.13 -12.19
C ASP A 8 -13.93 0.04 -11.01
N LEU A 9 -13.37 -0.18 -9.82
CA LEU A 9 -14.11 -0.28 -8.56
C LEU A 9 -14.84 1.01 -8.17
N ALA A 10 -14.42 2.18 -8.69
CA ALA A 10 -15.01 3.47 -8.37
C ALA A 10 -16.13 3.87 -9.34
N TYR A 11 -16.29 3.17 -10.47
CA TYR A 11 -17.16 3.56 -11.59
C TYR A 11 -18.62 3.84 -11.18
N ARG A 12 -19.16 3.08 -10.22
CA ARG A 12 -20.58 3.20 -9.80
C ARG A 12 -20.85 4.35 -8.84
N TYR A 13 -19.83 5.05 -8.37
CA TYR A 13 -19.97 6.11 -7.38
C TYR A 13 -19.96 7.49 -8.05
N LYS A 14 -20.91 8.35 -7.69
CA LYS A 14 -21.01 9.72 -8.23
C LYS A 14 -19.86 10.63 -7.77
N CYS A 15 -19.49 10.51 -6.49
CA CYS A 15 -18.38 11.22 -5.86
C CYS A 15 -17.59 10.21 -5.01
N PRO A 16 -16.73 9.37 -5.62
CA PRO A 16 -16.02 8.33 -4.88
C PRO A 16 -14.95 8.92 -3.96
N CYS A 17 -15.13 8.70 -2.66
CA CYS A 17 -14.09 8.88 -1.66
C CYS A 17 -13.22 7.61 -1.61
N ILE A 18 -11.91 7.76 -1.77
CA ILE A 18 -10.97 6.64 -1.91
C ILE A 18 -9.90 6.79 -0.84
N MET A 19 -9.49 5.69 -0.21
CA MET A 19 -8.39 5.65 0.72
C MET A 19 -7.53 4.42 0.46
N ASP A 20 -6.23 4.63 0.30
CA ASP A 20 -5.24 3.59 0.12
C ASP A 20 -4.57 3.28 1.46
N ILE A 21 -4.75 2.06 1.93
CA ILE A 21 -4.14 1.55 3.15
C ILE A 21 -3.13 0.47 2.78
N LYS A 22 -1.88 0.65 3.20
CA LYS A 22 -0.87 -0.40 3.10
C LYS A 22 -0.92 -1.26 4.35
N MET A 23 -1.27 -2.53 4.17
CA MET A 23 -1.43 -3.51 5.24
C MET A 23 -0.14 -4.29 5.53
N GLY A 24 -0.06 -4.87 6.73
CA GLY A 24 1.00 -5.77 7.18
C GLY A 24 2.07 -5.07 8.01
N ARG A 25 2.59 -5.77 9.02
CA ARG A 25 3.77 -5.32 9.81
C ARG A 25 5.07 -5.46 9.01
N VAL A 26 5.15 -6.47 8.16
CA VAL A 26 6.28 -6.71 7.25
C VAL A 26 5.92 -6.17 5.87
N THR A 27 6.67 -5.16 5.42
CA THR A 27 6.38 -4.38 4.20
C THR A 27 7.29 -4.72 3.02
N TYR A 28 8.03 -5.82 3.14
CA TYR A 28 8.96 -6.32 2.14
C TYR A 28 8.71 -7.80 1.86
N ASP A 29 9.08 -8.24 0.65
CA ASP A 29 9.00 -9.63 0.22
C ASP A 29 10.00 -10.54 0.98
N PRO A 30 9.73 -11.84 1.18
CA PRO A 30 10.66 -12.77 1.81
C PRO A 30 12.06 -12.81 1.16
N SER A 31 12.15 -12.64 -0.16
CA SER A 31 13.40 -12.59 -0.92
C SER A 31 14.07 -11.21 -0.95
N ALA A 32 13.49 -10.19 -0.30
CA ALA A 32 14.01 -8.84 -0.34
C ALA A 32 15.43 -8.74 0.25
N THR A 33 16.30 -8.00 -0.45
CA THR A 33 17.67 -7.72 0.00
C THR A 33 17.68 -6.95 1.32
N LYS A 34 18.77 -7.04 2.08
CA LYS A 34 18.93 -6.29 3.34
C LYS A 34 18.69 -4.79 3.18
N ALA A 35 19.19 -4.21 2.08
CA ALA A 35 18.98 -2.79 1.78
C ALA A 35 17.49 -2.46 1.55
N LYS A 36 16.77 -3.32 0.81
CA LYS A 36 15.33 -3.15 0.59
C LYS A 36 14.54 -3.25 1.90
N ARG A 37 14.84 -4.26 2.72
CA ARG A 37 14.21 -4.43 4.04
C ARG A 37 14.38 -3.19 4.92
N LEU A 38 15.60 -2.67 5.01
CA LEU A 38 15.90 -1.45 5.76
C LEU A 38 15.13 -0.23 5.20
N SER A 39 15.14 -0.07 3.87
CA SER A 39 14.44 1.03 3.22
C SER A 39 12.91 1.00 3.44
N GLU A 40 12.29 -0.18 3.53
CA GLU A 40 10.86 -0.28 3.80
C GLU A 40 10.52 -0.08 5.29
N ALA A 41 11.39 -0.55 6.19
CA ALA A 41 11.23 -0.38 7.63
C ALA A 41 11.27 1.11 8.07
N ILE A 42 12.16 1.91 7.46
CA ILE A 42 12.32 3.32 7.83
C ILE A 42 11.17 4.20 7.31
N LYS A 43 10.40 3.76 6.30
CA LYS A 43 9.32 4.58 5.71
C LYS A 43 8.21 4.93 6.70
N TYR A 44 7.91 4.02 7.61
CA TYR A 44 6.84 4.19 8.59
C TYR A 44 7.05 3.23 9.77
N PRO A 45 7.92 3.58 10.72
CA PRO A 45 8.29 2.70 11.83
C PRO A 45 7.10 2.18 12.64
N GLU A 46 6.06 3.00 12.81
CA GLU A 46 4.85 2.68 13.59
C GLU A 46 4.04 1.52 12.96
N GLN A 47 4.24 1.22 11.67
CA GLN A 47 3.57 0.14 10.98
C GLN A 47 3.98 -1.23 11.53
N GLU A 48 5.17 -1.37 12.13
CA GLU A 48 5.59 -2.59 12.81
C GLU A 48 4.68 -2.91 14.01
N THR A 49 4.17 -1.87 14.69
CA THR A 49 3.25 -2.01 15.83
C THR A 49 1.80 -2.08 15.37
N LEU A 50 1.37 -1.09 14.57
CA LEU A 50 -0.02 -0.90 14.13
C LEU A 50 -0.46 -1.95 13.10
N GLY A 51 0.46 -2.45 12.28
CA GLY A 51 0.18 -3.41 11.22
C GLY A 51 -0.45 -2.82 9.95
N PHE A 52 -0.59 -1.49 9.86
CA PHE A 52 -1.00 -0.80 8.65
C PHE A 52 -0.51 0.66 8.66
N ARG A 53 -0.60 1.33 7.51
CA ARG A 53 -0.48 2.79 7.38
C ARG A 53 -1.38 3.35 6.29
N LEU A 54 -1.79 4.60 6.45
CA LEU A 54 -2.44 5.36 5.38
C LEU A 54 -1.40 5.79 4.36
N THR A 55 -1.70 5.62 3.07
CA THR A 55 -0.77 5.97 1.97
C THR A 55 -1.29 7.07 1.07
N GLY A 56 -2.61 7.22 0.98
CA GLY A 56 -3.26 8.28 0.22
C GLY A 56 -4.75 8.25 0.47
N TYR A 57 -5.41 9.39 0.27
CA TYR A 57 -6.86 9.46 0.23
C TYR A 57 -7.32 10.62 -0.66
N ARG A 58 -8.54 10.50 -1.18
CA ARG A 58 -9.28 11.55 -1.89
C ARG A 58 -10.70 11.57 -1.34
N VAL A 59 -11.15 12.73 -0.92
CA VAL A 59 -12.49 12.99 -0.39
C VAL A 59 -13.08 14.17 -1.17
#